data_AF-A0A9W4RCD3-F1
#
_entry.id   AF-A0A9W4RCD3-F1
#
_cell.length_a   1.000
_cell.length_b   1.000
_cell.length_c   1.000
_cell.angle_alpha   90.00
_cell.angle_beta   90.00
_cell.angle_gamma   90.00
#
_symmetry.space_group_name_H-M   'P 1'
#
loop_
_entity.id
_entity.type
_entity.pdbx_description
1 polymer ?
#
loop_
_entity_poly.entity_id
_entity_poly.type
_entity_poly.pdbx_seq_one_letter_code
_entity_poly.pdbx_strand_id
1 'polypeptide(L)'
;MNKPATVILFVNIAHALSDFSVLWLLPAVLGYAVHWLGDSLDGTLARVRSIERPRFGMFIDQAADVLTTALILGGLGLSPWIRFDVAVATFAGYLLLAVLVHLRAGVIGVYDIAHDGIGPTEGRFIMVALSVGMALTPVKTMPDIAGFSPFDLVLLVMVAWACVTFAREVIRVGQILAREEPSRTAAYRARVASQRQDVER
;
A
#
# COMPACT_ATOMS: atom_id res chain seq x y z
N MET A 1 0.02 22.30 7.03
CA MET A 1 -0.83 21.19 7.50
C MET A 1 0.13 20.11 7.93
N ASN A 2 0.47 20.10 9.23
CA ASN A 2 1.37 19.09 9.77
C ASN A 2 0.55 17.82 9.86
N LYS A 3 0.61 16.97 8.83
CA LYS A 3 0.25 15.56 9.02
C LYS A 3 1.01 15.05 10.25
N PRO A 4 0.45 14.11 11.02
CA PRO A 4 0.96 13.77 12.35
C PRO A 4 2.27 12.96 12.29
N ALA A 5 3.31 13.49 11.65
CA ALA A 5 4.66 12.93 11.58
C ALA A 5 5.23 12.69 12.98
N THR A 6 4.88 13.55 13.95
CA THR A 6 5.22 13.36 15.36
C THR A 6 4.58 12.11 15.96
N VAL A 7 3.33 11.79 15.59
CA VAL A 7 2.64 10.59 16.06
C VAL A 7 3.27 9.34 15.46
N ILE A 8 3.65 9.39 14.17
CA ILE A 8 4.33 8.26 13.53
C ILE A 8 5.73 8.05 14.08
N LEU A 9 6.49 9.11 14.34
CA LEU A 9 7.79 9.00 15.00
C LEU A 9 7.63 8.35 16.39
N PHE A 10 6.62 8.76 17.15
CA PHE A 10 6.29 8.17 18.45
C PHE A 10 5.92 6.68 18.34
N VAL A 11 5.10 6.29 17.36
CA VAL A 11 4.79 4.88 17.09
C VAL A 11 6.05 4.05 16.82
N ASN A 12 7.00 4.60 16.07
CA ASN A 12 8.24 3.91 15.75
C ASN A 12 9.17 3.74 16.93
N ILE A 13 9.31 4.78 17.74
CA ILE A 13 10.03 4.72 19.01
C ILE A 13 9.37 3.69 19.93
N ALA A 14 8.05 3.65 20.00
CA ALA A 14 7.31 2.69 20.80
C ALA A 14 7.53 1.23 20.34
N HIS A 15 7.60 0.96 19.03
CA HIS A 15 7.97 -0.37 18.53
C HIS A 15 9.42 -0.74 18.88
N ALA A 16 10.37 0.18 18.69
CA ALA A 16 11.77 -0.06 19.04
C ALA A 16 11.95 -0.33 20.54
N LEU A 17 11.17 0.35 21.39
CA LEU A 17 11.21 0.15 22.84
C LEU A 17 10.47 -1.11 23.31
N SER A 18 9.74 -1.80 22.42
CA SER A 18 9.05 -3.05 22.76
C SER A 18 9.99 -4.19 23.15
N ASP A 19 11.27 -4.08 22.76
CA ASP A 19 12.36 -4.95 23.23
C ASP A 19 12.54 -4.90 24.76
N PHE A 20 12.31 -3.73 25.37
CA PHE A 20 12.46 -3.55 26.82
C PHE A 20 11.18 -3.91 27.58
N SER A 21 10.01 -3.71 26.98
CA SER A 21 8.72 -4.07 27.57
C SER A 21 7.62 -4.09 26.52
N VAL A 22 6.83 -5.16 26.49
CA VAL A 22 5.64 -5.30 25.64
C VAL A 22 4.62 -4.17 25.83
N LEU A 23 4.64 -3.49 26.99
CA LEU A 23 3.75 -2.36 27.29
C LEU A 23 3.94 -1.18 26.34
N TRP A 24 5.10 -1.06 25.67
CA TRP A 24 5.33 -0.04 24.65
C TRP A 24 4.46 -0.24 23.39
N LEU A 25 3.87 -1.42 23.19
CA LEU A 25 2.91 -1.62 22.10
C LEU A 25 1.57 -0.89 22.34
N LEU A 26 1.21 -0.60 23.60
CA LEU A 26 -0.01 0.17 23.93
C LEU A 26 0.03 1.61 23.39
N PRO A 27 1.07 2.43 23.65
CA PRO A 27 1.20 3.74 23.03
C PRO A 27 1.34 3.67 21.50
N ALA A 28 1.90 2.59 20.95
CA ALA A 28 1.95 2.37 19.51
C ALA A 28 0.54 2.19 18.90
N VAL A 29 -0.30 1.35 19.51
CA VAL A 29 -1.71 1.17 19.12
C VAL A 29 -2.48 2.49 19.20
N LEU A 30 -2.30 3.26 20.27
CA LEU A 30 -2.92 4.57 20.40
C LEU A 30 -2.44 5.55 19.32
N GLY A 31 -1.15 5.53 18.99
CA GLY A 31 -0.58 6.33 17.91
C GLY A 31 -1.17 5.97 16.54
N TYR A 32 -1.37 4.69 16.24
CA TYR A 32 -2.06 4.26 15.02
C TYR A 32 -3.51 4.76 14.96
N ALA A 33 -4.25 4.68 16.06
CA ALA A 33 -5.62 5.17 16.12
C ALA A 33 -5.69 6.69 15.86
N VAL A 34 -4.80 7.47 16.48
CA VAL A 34 -4.71 8.92 16.25
C VAL A 34 -4.31 9.25 14.81
N HIS A 35 -3.34 8.52 14.25
CA HIS A 35 -2.93 8.71 12.87
C HIS A 35 -4.08 8.42 11.90
N TRP A 36 -4.76 7.28 12.06
CA TRP A 36 -5.91 6.90 11.24
C TRP A 36 -7.05 7.92 11.34
N LEU A 37 -7.34 8.41 12.54
CA LEU A 37 -8.36 9.43 12.76
C LEU A 37 -8.00 10.74 12.06
N GLY A 38 -6.74 11.18 12.17
CA GLY A 38 -6.25 12.39 11.51
C GLY A 38 -6.37 12.31 9.98
N ASP A 39 -5.98 11.18 9.40
CA ASP A 39 -6.01 10.95 7.96
C ASP A 39 -7.43 10.75 7.41
N SER A 40 -8.34 10.17 8.21
CA SER A 40 -9.75 10.02 7.80
C SER A 40 -10.54 11.34 7.85
N LEU A 41 -10.11 12.29 8.70
CA LEU A 41 -10.80 13.56 8.91
C LEU A 41 -10.30 14.69 7.99
N ASP A 42 -9.08 14.62 7.45
CA ASP A 42 -8.46 15.75 6.77
C ASP A 42 -9.21 16.18 5.49
N GLY A 43 -9.61 15.22 4.66
CA GLY A 43 -10.37 15.45 3.43
C GLY A 43 -11.80 15.91 3.71
N THR A 44 -12.43 15.38 4.75
CA THR A 44 -13.78 15.80 5.17
C THR A 44 -13.74 17.24 5.69
N LEU A 45 -12.77 17.58 6.53
CA LEU A 45 -12.60 18.92 7.06
C LEU A 45 -12.28 19.94 5.96
N ALA A 46 -11.48 19.55 4.96
CA ALA A 46 -11.17 20.39 3.81
C ALA A 46 -12.41 20.72 2.97
N ARG A 47 -13.29 19.74 2.73
CA ARG A 47 -14.57 19.93 2.01
C ARG A 47 -15.56 20.78 2.80
N VAL A 48 -15.73 20.50 4.09
CA VAL A 48 -16.64 21.27 4.96
C VAL A 48 -16.23 22.75 5.05
N ARG A 49 -14.93 23.04 4.94
CA ARG A 49 -14.40 24.40 4.95
C ARG A 49 -14.23 25.03 3.57
N SER A 50 -14.54 24.30 2.49
CA SER A 50 -14.34 24.76 1.10
C SER A 50 -12.92 25.25 0.80
N ILE A 51 -11.90 24.63 1.42
CA ILE A 51 -10.46 24.94 1.23
C ILE A 51 -9.72 23.78 0.55
N GLU A 52 -10.45 22.95 -0.17
CA GLU A 52 -9.92 21.80 -0.87
C GLU A 52 -8.90 22.22 -1.94
N ARG A 53 -7.78 21.50 -1.98
CA ARG A 53 -6.74 21.68 -3.00
C ARG A 53 -6.46 20.32 -3.62
N PRO A 54 -7.19 19.90 -4.67
CA PRO A 54 -7.17 18.53 -5.15
C PRO A 54 -5.77 17.99 -5.48
N ARG A 55 -4.98 18.75 -6.26
CA ARG A 55 -3.63 18.32 -6.67
C ARG A 55 -2.61 18.38 -5.54
N PHE A 56 -2.64 19.46 -4.76
CA PHE A 56 -1.72 19.66 -3.64
C PHE A 56 -2.01 18.67 -2.50
N GLY A 57 -3.29 18.45 -2.19
CA GLY A 57 -3.77 17.49 -1.20
C GLY A 57 -3.31 16.09 -1.57
N MET A 58 -3.62 15.62 -2.78
CA MET A 58 -3.18 14.30 -3.29
C MET A 58 -1.66 14.11 -3.19
N PHE A 59 -0.85 15.10 -3.58
CA PHE A 59 0.60 14.98 -3.52
C PHE A 59 1.12 14.84 -2.07
N ILE A 60 0.68 15.72 -1.17
CA ILE A 60 1.11 15.69 0.23
C ILE A 60 0.58 14.43 0.92
N ASP A 61 -0.63 14.01 0.57
CA ASP A 61 -1.27 12.82 1.09
C ASP A 61 -0.45 11.57 0.78
N GLN A 62 -0.18 11.37 -0.51
CA GLN A 62 0.59 10.23 -0.99
C GLN A 62 2.04 10.23 -0.48
N ALA A 63 2.71 11.38 -0.48
CA ALA A 63 4.09 11.48 0.00
C ALA A 63 4.19 11.13 1.49
N ALA A 64 3.23 11.62 2.28
CA ALA A 64 3.19 11.30 3.70
C ALA A 64 2.81 9.85 3.97
N ASP A 65 1.94 9.24 3.15
CA ASP A 65 1.58 7.83 3.28
C ASP A 65 2.77 6.91 3.01
N VAL A 66 3.56 7.19 1.98
CA VAL A 66 4.79 6.43 1.69
C VAL A 66 5.78 6.56 2.85
N LEU A 67 6.04 7.78 3.32
CA LEU A 67 6.95 8.02 4.44
C LEU A 67 6.46 7.33 5.73
N THR A 68 5.16 7.44 6.01
CA THR A 68 4.55 6.86 7.19
C THR A 68 4.64 5.34 7.17
N THR A 69 4.31 4.72 6.05
CA THR A 69 4.39 3.27 5.86
C THR A 69 5.84 2.79 5.99
N ALA A 70 6.80 3.51 5.40
CA ALA A 70 8.22 3.20 5.50
C ALA A 70 8.71 3.22 6.96
N LEU A 71 8.32 4.27 7.70
CA LEU A 71 8.67 4.39 9.11
C LEU A 71 8.04 3.22 9.88
N ILE A 72 6.72 3.06 9.85
CA ILE A 72 5.99 2.00 10.57
C ILE A 72 6.60 0.62 10.34
N LEU A 73 6.82 0.22 9.08
CA LEU A 73 7.39 -1.09 8.77
C LEU A 73 8.86 -1.18 9.21
N GLY A 74 9.62 -0.08 9.12
CA GLY A 74 10.95 0.01 9.69
C GLY A 74 10.96 -0.22 11.21
N GLY A 75 10.06 0.42 11.95
CA GLY A 75 9.91 0.21 13.40
C GLY A 75 9.50 -1.22 13.76
N LEU A 76 8.58 -1.80 12.99
CA LEU A 76 8.17 -3.21 13.16
C LEU A 76 9.31 -4.18 12.85
N GLY A 77 10.07 -3.95 11.78
CA GLY A 77 11.21 -4.81 11.41
C GLY A 77 12.42 -4.68 12.33
N LEU A 78 12.53 -3.58 13.09
CA LEU A 78 13.52 -3.39 14.15
C LEU A 78 13.03 -3.91 15.51
N SER A 79 11.77 -4.32 15.60
CA SER A 79 11.19 -4.92 16.81
C SER A 79 11.46 -6.43 16.84
N PRO A 80 11.33 -7.10 18.00
CA PRO A 80 11.61 -8.54 18.11
C PRO A 80 10.52 -9.42 17.48
N TRP A 81 9.45 -8.83 16.95
CA TRP A 81 8.24 -9.54 16.54
C TRP A 81 8.21 -9.91 15.05
N ILE A 82 8.85 -9.10 14.22
CA ILE A 82 8.82 -9.21 12.77
C ILE A 82 10.26 -9.13 12.27
N ARG A 83 10.60 -10.00 11.33
CA ARG A 83 11.92 -9.96 10.72
C ARG A 83 12.07 -8.74 9.83
N PHE A 84 13.26 -8.15 9.87
CA PHE A 84 13.56 -6.95 9.09
C PHE A 84 13.42 -7.16 7.57
N ASP A 85 13.82 -8.34 7.06
CA ASP A 85 13.68 -8.70 5.65
C ASP A 85 12.22 -8.80 5.22
N VAL A 86 11.35 -9.36 6.05
CA VAL A 86 9.89 -9.42 5.82
C VAL A 86 9.28 -8.02 5.84
N ALA A 87 9.68 -7.16 6.77
CA ALA A 87 9.21 -5.77 6.81
C ALA A 87 9.60 -4.99 5.54
N VAL A 88 10.83 -5.15 5.05
CA VAL A 88 11.29 -4.54 3.78
C VAL A 88 10.52 -5.10 2.58
N ALA A 89 10.29 -6.41 2.53
CA ALA A 89 9.49 -7.03 1.46
C ALA A 89 8.05 -6.51 1.46
N THR A 90 7.46 -6.32 2.64
CA THR A 90 6.13 -5.73 2.84
C THR A 90 6.09 -4.30 2.32
N PHE A 91 7.11 -3.49 2.63
CA PHE A 91 7.21 -2.12 2.14
C PHE A 91 7.34 -2.07 0.62
N ALA A 92 8.14 -2.97 0.02
CA ALA A 92 8.25 -3.10 -1.42
C ALA A 92 6.90 -3.50 -2.06
N GLY A 93 6.15 -4.42 -1.45
CA GLY A 93 4.81 -4.79 -1.89
C GLY A 93 3.83 -3.60 -1.88
N TYR A 94 3.88 -2.78 -0.82
CA TYR A 94 3.11 -1.53 -0.76
C TYR A 94 3.49 -0.56 -1.90
N LEU A 95 4.79 -0.37 -2.16
CA LEU A 95 5.26 0.49 -3.26
C LEU A 95 4.81 -0.01 -4.64
N LEU A 96 4.79 -1.33 -4.86
CA LEU A 96 4.27 -1.92 -6.11
C LEU A 96 2.83 -1.49 -6.37
N LEU A 97 1.95 -1.59 -5.36
CA LEU A 97 0.55 -1.19 -5.48
C LEU A 97 0.41 0.33 -5.61
N ALA A 98 1.20 1.11 -4.87
CA ALA A 98 1.19 2.57 -4.99
C ALA A 98 1.58 3.02 -6.42
N VAL A 99 2.62 2.43 -7.01
CA VAL A 99 3.01 2.69 -8.40
C VAL A 99 1.92 2.28 -9.37
N LEU A 100 1.27 1.12 -9.17
CA LEU A 100 0.16 0.67 -10.01
C LEU A 100 -0.99 1.67 -10.02
N VAL A 101 -1.40 2.20 -8.87
CA VAL A 101 -2.43 3.25 -8.76
C VAL A 101 -2.05 4.46 -9.61
N HIS A 102 -0.79 4.93 -9.51
CA HIS A 102 -0.31 6.08 -10.26
C HIS A 102 -0.27 5.83 -11.77
N LEU A 103 0.19 4.66 -12.18
CA LEU A 103 0.21 4.27 -13.59
C LEU A 103 -1.21 4.27 -14.15
N ARG A 104 -2.15 3.58 -13.49
CA ARG A 104 -3.56 3.50 -13.90
C ARG A 104 -4.21 4.88 -14.00
N ALA A 105 -3.95 5.75 -13.04
CA ALA A 105 -4.43 7.12 -13.04
C ALA A 105 -3.89 7.92 -14.24
N GLY A 106 -2.63 7.71 -14.60
CA GLY A 106 -1.98 8.39 -15.74
C GLY A 106 -2.42 7.87 -17.11
N VAL A 107 -2.72 6.56 -17.24
CA VAL A 107 -3.04 5.94 -18.54
C VAL A 107 -4.54 5.82 -18.82
N ILE A 108 -5.36 5.47 -17.82
CA ILE A 108 -6.80 5.23 -17.99
C ILE A 108 -7.62 6.44 -17.52
N GLY A 109 -7.00 7.38 -16.78
CA GLY A 109 -7.71 8.51 -16.18
C GLY A 109 -8.61 8.13 -15.01
N VAL A 110 -8.59 6.86 -14.58
CA VAL A 110 -9.34 6.36 -13.42
C VAL A 110 -8.41 6.27 -12.22
N TYR A 111 -8.67 7.08 -11.20
CA TYR A 111 -8.00 7.03 -9.91
C TYR A 111 -8.76 6.07 -8.99
N ASP A 112 -8.43 4.78 -9.07
CA ASP A 112 -9.00 3.75 -8.19
C ASP A 112 -7.94 3.28 -7.19
N ILE A 113 -8.16 3.62 -5.93
CA ILE A 113 -7.22 3.38 -4.83
C ILE A 113 -7.39 1.97 -4.26
N ALA A 114 -8.58 1.37 -4.40
CA ALA A 114 -8.88 0.05 -3.89
C ALA A 114 -8.60 -1.02 -4.95
N HIS A 115 -7.96 -2.12 -4.55
CA HIS A 115 -7.74 -3.27 -5.40
C HIS A 115 -8.35 -4.50 -4.74
N ASP A 116 -9.21 -5.23 -5.46
CA ASP A 116 -9.96 -6.38 -4.94
C ASP A 116 -10.76 -6.08 -3.64
N GLY A 117 -11.18 -4.83 -3.44
CA GLY A 117 -11.89 -4.40 -2.22
C GLY A 117 -10.98 -4.13 -1.01
N ILE A 118 -9.65 -4.21 -1.18
CA ILE A 118 -8.66 -3.84 -0.17
C ILE A 118 -8.09 -2.47 -0.56
N GLY A 119 -8.38 -1.47 0.26
CA GLY A 119 -7.82 -0.14 0.17
C GLY A 119 -6.78 0.14 1.27
N PRO A 120 -6.31 1.40 1.36
CA PRO A 120 -5.35 1.83 2.38
C PRO A 120 -5.89 1.67 3.81
N THR A 121 -7.21 1.78 3.97
CA THR A 121 -7.89 1.68 5.27
C THR A 121 -7.80 0.27 5.85
N GLU A 122 -8.03 -0.76 5.04
CA GLU A 122 -7.96 -2.16 5.43
C GLU A 122 -6.52 -2.55 5.82
N GLY A 123 -5.53 -2.06 5.06
CA GLY A 123 -4.12 -2.23 5.39
C GLY A 123 -3.76 -1.67 6.78
N ARG A 124 -4.30 -0.49 7.14
CA ARG A 124 -4.09 0.11 8.46
C ARG A 124 -4.76 -0.71 9.58
N PHE A 125 -5.96 -1.24 9.36
CA PHE A 125 -6.61 -2.12 10.33
C PHE A 125 -5.82 -3.42 10.57
N ILE A 126 -5.21 -3.98 9.52
CA ILE A 126 -4.31 -5.14 9.67
C ILE A 126 -3.12 -4.79 10.55
N MET A 127 -2.49 -3.63 10.35
CA MET A 127 -1.35 -3.20 11.19
C MET A 127 -1.74 -3.00 12.66
N VAL A 128 -2.92 -2.42 12.92
CA VAL A 128 -3.46 -2.31 14.28
C VAL A 128 -3.72 -3.69 14.88
N ALA A 129 -4.36 -4.60 14.14
CA ALA A 129 -4.66 -5.95 14.59
C ALA A 129 -3.38 -6.74 14.90
N LEU A 130 -2.35 -6.62 14.06
CA LEU A 130 -1.03 -7.20 14.28
C LEU A 130 -0.42 -6.66 15.57
N SER A 131 -0.43 -5.34 15.77
CA SER A 131 0.14 -4.69 16.96
C SER A 131 -0.57 -5.10 18.25
N VAL A 132 -1.90 -5.23 18.21
CA VAL A 132 -2.69 -5.77 19.33
C VAL A 132 -2.37 -7.23 19.58
N GLY A 133 -2.29 -8.05 18.51
CA GLY A 133 -1.91 -9.46 18.61
C GLY A 133 -0.53 -9.64 19.24
N MET A 134 0.45 -8.83 18.84
CA MET A 134 1.78 -8.77 19.45
C MET A 134 1.69 -8.43 20.94
N ALA A 135 0.92 -7.41 21.31
CA ALA A 135 0.76 -6.98 22.70
C ALA A 135 0.14 -8.05 23.62
N LEU A 136 -0.72 -8.91 23.07
CA LEU A 136 -1.38 -10.00 23.79
C LEU A 136 -0.57 -11.30 23.81
N THR A 137 0.48 -11.41 23.00
CA THR A 137 1.30 -12.62 22.87
C THR A 137 2.54 -12.49 23.75
N PRO A 138 2.79 -13.41 24.70
CA PRO A 138 4.07 -13.42 25.41
C PRO A 138 5.20 -13.80 24.43
N VAL A 139 6.22 -12.94 24.26
CA VAL A 139 7.37 -13.18 23.35
C VAL A 139 7.99 -14.58 23.54
N LYS A 140 8.08 -15.04 24.80
CA LYS A 140 8.69 -16.34 25.17
C LYS A 140 7.91 -17.56 24.69
N THR A 141 6.65 -17.42 24.32
CA THR A 141 5.78 -18.52 23.88
C THR A 141 5.43 -18.42 22.39
N MET A 142 6.12 -17.55 21.65
CA MET A 142 5.84 -17.33 20.24
C MET A 142 6.19 -18.59 19.43
N PRO A 143 5.24 -19.16 18.68
CA PRO A 143 5.52 -20.30 17.84
C PRO A 143 6.46 -19.88 16.71
N ASP A 144 7.63 -20.50 16.64
CA ASP A 144 8.53 -20.36 15.52
C ASP A 144 8.17 -21.38 14.43
N ILE A 145 7.72 -20.89 13.28
CA ILE A 145 7.36 -21.70 12.12
C ILE A 145 8.48 -21.56 11.10
N ALA A 146 9.47 -22.46 11.19
CA ALA A 146 10.62 -22.50 10.28
C ALA A 146 11.44 -21.19 10.22
N GLY A 147 11.61 -20.49 11.34
CA GLY A 147 12.34 -19.22 11.43
C GLY A 147 11.47 -17.98 11.21
N PHE A 148 10.14 -18.16 11.11
CA PHE A 148 9.16 -17.09 10.92
C PHE A 148 8.15 -17.04 12.05
N SER A 149 7.85 -15.82 12.46
CA SER A 149 6.79 -15.53 13.41
C SER A 149 5.41 -15.62 12.73
N PRO A 150 4.31 -15.90 13.46
CA PRO A 150 2.98 -15.86 12.88
C PRO A 150 2.64 -14.50 12.24
N PHE A 151 3.22 -13.41 12.74
CA PHE A 151 3.05 -12.07 12.17
C PHE A 151 3.81 -11.92 10.86
N ASP A 152 5.02 -12.50 10.75
CA ASP A 152 5.74 -12.56 9.47
C ASP A 152 4.92 -13.25 8.38
N LEU A 153 4.25 -14.36 8.72
CA LEU A 153 3.42 -15.10 7.78
C LEU A 153 2.26 -14.27 7.24
N VAL A 154 1.60 -13.49 8.09
CA VAL A 154 0.54 -12.56 7.67
C VAL A 154 1.09 -11.53 6.68
N LEU A 155 2.26 -10.95 6.98
CA LEU A 155 2.90 -9.98 6.10
C LEU A 155 3.34 -10.60 4.77
N LEU A 156 3.88 -11.82 4.78
CA LEU A 156 4.24 -12.55 3.56
C LEU A 156 3.03 -12.86 2.68
N VAL A 157 1.88 -13.18 3.27
CA VAL A 157 0.61 -13.32 2.53
C VAL A 157 0.23 -11.99 1.87
N MET A 158 0.38 -10.86 2.56
CA MET A 158 0.12 -9.54 1.96
C MET A 158 1.08 -9.22 0.80
N VAL A 159 2.36 -9.57 0.93
CA VAL A 159 3.35 -9.43 -0.15
C VAL A 159 2.95 -10.28 -1.37
N ALA A 160 2.61 -11.54 -1.15
CA ALA A 160 2.17 -12.43 -2.22
C ALA A 160 0.92 -11.89 -2.93
N TRP A 161 -0.07 -11.42 -2.14
CA TRP A 161 -1.25 -10.77 -2.67
C TRP A 161 -0.91 -9.54 -3.52
N ALA A 162 -0.06 -8.63 -3.01
CA ALA A 162 0.36 -7.42 -3.72
C ALA A 162 1.02 -7.74 -5.07
N CYS A 163 1.94 -8.73 -5.10
CA CYS A 163 2.59 -9.18 -6.32
C CYS A 163 1.60 -9.75 -7.34
N VAL A 164 0.65 -10.57 -6.88
CA VAL A 164 -0.38 -11.16 -7.73
C VAL A 164 -1.30 -10.09 -8.31
N THR A 165 -1.76 -9.15 -7.49
CA THR A 165 -2.60 -8.01 -7.92
C THR A 165 -1.86 -7.16 -8.94
N PHE A 166 -0.59 -6.81 -8.67
CA PHE A 166 0.25 -6.07 -9.61
C PHE A 166 0.35 -6.76 -10.97
N ALA A 167 0.70 -8.04 -10.99
CA ALA A 167 0.82 -8.80 -12.23
C ALA A 167 -0.51 -8.88 -13.00
N ARG A 168 -1.62 -9.16 -12.31
CA ARG A 168 -2.96 -9.24 -12.92
C ARG A 168 -3.38 -7.91 -13.54
N GLU A 169 -3.23 -6.80 -12.82
CA GLU A 169 -3.65 -5.48 -13.30
C GLU A 169 -2.76 -4.97 -14.43
N VAL A 170 -1.44 -5.19 -14.36
CA VAL A 170 -0.53 -4.85 -15.47
C VAL A 170 -0.93 -5.59 -16.74
N ILE A 171 -1.23 -6.89 -16.64
CA ILE A 171 -1.68 -7.69 -17.80
C ILE A 171 -3.03 -7.17 -18.31
N ARG A 172 -4.01 -6.97 -17.42
CA ARG A 172 -5.36 -6.50 -17.79
C ARG A 172 -5.31 -5.14 -18.47
N VAL A 173 -4.67 -4.16 -17.84
CA VAL A 173 -4.54 -2.79 -18.37
C VAL A 173 -3.74 -2.78 -19.66
N GLY A 174 -2.63 -3.54 -19.72
CA GLY A 174 -1.85 -3.69 -20.95
C GLY A 174 -2.65 -4.26 -22.12
N GLN A 175 -3.54 -5.23 -21.86
CA GLN A 175 -4.44 -5.79 -22.87
C GLN A 175 -5.51 -4.79 -23.34
N ILE A 176 -6.05 -3.97 -22.42
CA ILE A 176 -7.02 -2.91 -22.76
C ILE A 176 -6.34 -1.90 -23.69
N LEU A 177 -5.18 -1.37 -23.28
CA LEU A 177 -4.44 -0.39 -24.07
C LEU A 177 -3.98 -0.95 -25.42
N ALA A 178 -3.55 -2.22 -25.48
CA ALA A 178 -3.15 -2.85 -26.75
C ALA A 178 -4.31 -3.00 -27.75
N ARG A 179 -5.57 -3.06 -27.26
CA ARG A 179 -6.77 -3.08 -28.11
C ARG A 179 -7.17 -1.68 -28.55
N GLU A 180 -7.04 -0.70 -27.67
CA GLU A 180 -7.38 0.71 -27.95
C GLU A 180 -6.34 1.38 -28.86
N GLU A 181 -5.06 1.03 -28.71
CA GLU A 181 -3.93 1.57 -29.46
C GLU A 181 -3.16 0.44 -30.18
N PRO A 182 -3.73 -0.15 -31.25
CA PRO A 182 -3.03 -1.19 -32.00
C PRO A 182 -1.75 -0.66 -32.63
N SER A 183 -0.67 -1.46 -32.55
CA SER A 183 0.63 -1.08 -33.10
C SER A 183 0.53 -0.59 -34.56
N ARG A 184 1.37 0.38 -34.94
CA ARG A 184 1.44 0.89 -36.33
C ARG A 184 1.59 -0.23 -37.35
N THR A 185 2.30 -1.29 -37.02
CA THR A 185 2.50 -2.48 -37.86
C THR A 185 1.22 -3.30 -38.03
N ALA A 186 0.39 -3.42 -36.99
CA ALA A 186 -0.91 -4.08 -37.07
C ALA A 186 -1.90 -3.24 -37.88
N ALA A 187 -1.95 -1.92 -37.64
CA ALA A 187 -2.76 -0.99 -38.40
C ALA A 187 -2.38 -0.95 -39.89
N TYR A 188 -1.08 -0.98 -40.21
CA TYR A 188 -0.57 -1.07 -41.57
C TYR A 188 -0.99 -2.39 -42.26
N ARG A 189 -0.82 -3.54 -41.59
CA ARG A 189 -1.23 -4.84 -42.13
C ARG A 189 -2.73 -4.91 -42.40
N ALA A 190 -3.55 -4.35 -41.52
CA ALA A 190 -5.00 -4.28 -41.71
C ALA A 190 -5.39 -3.47 -42.95
N ARG A 191 -4.75 -2.29 -43.16
CA ARG A 191 -4.96 -1.47 -44.38
C ARG A 191 -4.54 -2.17 -45.66
N VAL A 192 -3.39 -2.84 -45.66
CA VAL A 192 -2.91 -3.57 -46.84
C VAL A 192 -3.83 -4.75 -47.17
N ALA A 193 -4.35 -5.45 -46.15
CA ALA A 193 -5.31 -6.53 -46.33
C ALA A 193 -6.64 -6.04 -46.92
N SER A 194 -7.18 -4.91 -46.44
CA SER A 194 -8.42 -4.34 -47.00
C SER A 194 -8.24 -3.89 -48.45
N GLN A 195 -7.12 -3.23 -48.77
CA GLN A 195 -6.81 -2.81 -50.15
C GLN A 195 -6.67 -3.99 -51.11
N ARG A 196 -6.13 -5.14 -50.68
CA ARG A 196 -6.10 -6.35 -51.52
C ARG A 196 -7.49 -6.90 -51.81
N GLN A 197 -8.38 -6.91 -50.81
CA GLN A 197 -9.75 -7.40 -50.99
C GLN A 197 -10.58 -6.50 -51.93
N ASP A 198 -10.31 -5.19 -51.94
CA ASP A 198 -10.95 -4.24 -52.85
C ASP A 198 -10.45 -4.38 -54.30
N VAL A 199 -9.20 -4.82 -54.50
CA VAL A 199 -8.61 -5.06 -55.83
C VAL A 199 -9.03 -6.41 -56.43
N GLU A 200 -9.39 -7.37 -55.59
CA GLU A 200 -9.83 -8.72 -56.00
C GLU A 200 -11.34 -8.84 -56.25
N ARG A 201 -12.13 -7.78 -56.02
CA ARG A 201 -13.56 -7.68 -56.35
C ARG A 201 -13.79 -6.91 -57.65
#